data_AF-A0A6G1XEE7-F1
#
_entry.id   AF-A0A6G1XEE7-F1
#
_cell.length_a   1.000
_cell.length_b   1.000
_cell.length_c   1.000
_cell.angle_alpha   90.00
_cell.angle_beta   90.00
_cell.angle_gamma   90.00
#
_symmetry.space_group_name_H-M   'P 1'
#
loop_
_entity.id
_entity.type
_entity.pdbx_description
1 polymer ?
#
loop_
_entity_poly.entity_id
_entity_poly.type
_entity_poly.pdbx_seq_one_letter_code
_entity_poly.pdbx_strand_id
1 'polypeptide(L)' 'YERQGIPCPWRYYNDRDVRTIVELGKAIDFDARTAIPFEGERHNALDDARYQAKYVSVIWQKLIPSQADF' A
#
# COMPACT_ATOMS: atom_id res chain seq x y z
N TYR A 1 16.97 12.47 -6.93
CA TYR A 1 16.40 13.34 -7.97
C TYR A 1 17.09 14.69 -7.96
N GLU A 2 16.86 15.55 -6.96
CA GLU A 2 17.48 16.90 -6.90
C GLU A 2 19.02 16.89 -6.95
N ARG A 3 19.68 16.01 -6.18
CA ARG A 3 21.15 15.83 -6.21
C ARG A 3 21.71 15.39 -7.58
N GLN A 4 20.85 14.90 -8.47
CA GLN A 4 21.20 14.46 -9.82
C GLN A 4 20.65 15.42 -10.89
N GLY A 5 20.15 16.60 -10.49
CA GLY A 5 19.52 17.56 -11.41
C GLY A 5 18.19 17.12 -12.01
N ILE A 6 17.63 16.00 -11.52
CA ILE A 6 16.34 15.49 -11.99
C ILE A 6 15.24 16.13 -11.15
N PRO A 7 14.22 16.77 -11.76
CA PRO A 7 13.05 17.25 -11.04
C PRO A 7 12.42 16.14 -10.20
N CYS A 8 11.95 16.46 -8.99
CA CYS A 8 11.27 15.47 -8.17
C CYS A 8 10.05 14.92 -8.95
N PRO A 9 9.98 13.59 -9.20
CA PRO A 9 8.94 13.05 -10.07
C PRO A 9 7.55 13.01 -9.40
N TRP A 10 7.46 13.37 -8.12
CA TRP A 10 6.20 13.48 -7.38
C TRP A 10 6.11 14.76 -6.57
N ARG A 11 4.88 15.14 -6.25
CA ARG A 11 4.56 16.26 -5.37
C ARG A 11 4.51 15.74 -3.93
N TYR A 12 5.41 16.21 -3.07
CA TYR A 12 5.51 15.75 -1.68
C TYR A 12 4.18 15.83 -0.91
N TYR A 13 3.38 16.86 -1.15
CA TYR A 13 2.09 17.05 -0.48
C TYR A 13 1.02 16.02 -0.88
N ASN A 14 1.23 15.25 -1.95
CA ASN A 14 0.29 14.23 -2.41
C ASN A 14 0.73 12.80 -2.06
N ASP A 15 1.80 12.64 -1.30
CA ASP A 15 2.23 11.32 -0.84
C ASP A 15 1.14 10.66 0.03
N ARG A 16 0.82 9.40 -0.26
CA ARG A 16 -0.20 8.63 0.44
C ARG A 16 0.46 7.43 1.09
N ASP A 17 0.81 7.60 2.36
CA ASP A 17 1.56 6.60 3.11
C ASP A 17 0.77 5.28 3.23
N VAL A 18 1.43 4.17 2.88
CA VAL A 18 0.88 2.81 3.02
C VAL A 18 0.47 2.47 4.45
N ARG A 19 1.06 3.11 5.46
CA ARG A 19 0.68 2.95 6.88
C ARG A 19 -0.73 3.47 7.13
N THR A 20 -1.16 4.53 6.45
CA THR A 20 -2.51 5.08 6.61
C THR A 20 -3.56 4.04 6.24
N ILE A 21 -3.40 3.37 5.09
CA ILE A 21 -4.36 2.35 4.68
C ILE A 21 -4.27 1.09 5.54
N VAL A 22 -3.08 0.72 6.03
CA VAL A 22 -2.93 -0.37 7.02
C VAL A 22 -3.74 -0.09 8.29
N GLU A 23 -3.69 1.13 8.82
CA GLU A 23 -4.49 1.50 9.99
C GLU A 23 -6.00 1.50 9.70
N LEU A 24 -6.44 1.91 8.50
CA LEU A 24 -7.84 1.78 8.09
C LEU A 24 -8.29 0.32 8.02
N GLY A 25 -7.42 -0.59 7.56
CA GLY A 25 -7.68 -2.03 7.57
C GLY A 25 -7.91 -2.56 8.99
N LYS A 26 -7.07 -2.18 9.94
CA LYS A 26 -7.26 -2.55 11.35
C LYS A 26 -8.56 -2.01 11.95
N ALA A 27 -8.98 -0.82 11.54
CA ALA A 27 -10.24 -0.22 12.00
C ALA A 27 -11.49 -1.03 11.57
N ILE A 28 -11.37 -1.87 10.54
CA ILE A 28 -12.39 -2.82 10.10
C ILE A 28 -12.03 -4.28 10.44
N ASP A 29 -11.21 -4.46 11.49
CA ASP A 29 -10.75 -5.76 12.00
C ASP A 29 -10.01 -6.63 10.96
N PHE A 30 -9.27 -5.99 10.04
CA PHE A 30 -8.45 -6.65 9.04
C PHE A 30 -6.98 -6.25 9.14
N ASP A 31 -6.17 -7.11 9.78
CA ASP A 31 -4.72 -6.98 9.78
C ASP A 31 -4.07 -7.64 8.56
N ALA A 32 -3.86 -6.81 7.52
CA ALA A 32 -3.33 -7.28 6.25
C ALA A 32 -1.90 -7.82 6.33
N ARG A 33 -1.08 -7.38 7.30
CA ARG A 33 0.32 -7.84 7.44
C ARG A 33 0.41 -9.24 8.03
N THR A 34 -0.59 -9.62 8.83
CA THR A 34 -0.73 -10.98 9.35
C THR A 34 -1.43 -11.89 8.35
N ALA A 35 -2.47 -11.38 7.67
CA ALA A 35 -3.29 -12.16 6.76
C ALA A 35 -2.59 -12.50 5.42
N ILE A 36 -1.69 -11.63 4.95
CA ILE A 36 -1.04 -11.78 3.64
C ILE A 36 0.44 -12.12 3.88
N PRO A 37 0.89 -13.34 3.50
CA PRO A 37 2.29 -13.72 3.63
C PRO A 37 3.16 -12.90 2.68
N PHE A 38 4.38 -12.61 3.13
CA PHE A 38 5.40 -12.01 2.28
C PHE A 38 5.94 -13.06 1.29
N GLU A 39 6.10 -12.66 0.04
CA GLU A 39 6.66 -13.49 -1.03
C GLU A 39 7.90 -12.78 -1.60
N GLY A 40 9.03 -13.48 -1.71
CA GLY A 40 10.29 -12.93 -2.21
C GLY A 40 11.34 -12.70 -1.13
N GLU A 41 12.29 -11.81 -1.41
CA GLU A 41 13.39 -11.47 -0.49
C GLU A 41 13.09 -10.16 0.27
N ARG A 42 13.20 -10.18 1.59
CA ARG A 42 13.03 -8.95 2.40
C ARG A 42 14.14 -7.96 2.11
N HIS A 43 13.80 -6.68 2.06
CA HIS A 43 14.71 -5.60 1.69
C HIS A 43 15.11 -5.61 0.20
N ASN A 44 14.48 -6.48 -0.61
CA ASN A 44 14.45 -6.31 -2.06
C ASN A 44 13.35 -5.31 -2.42
N ALA A 45 13.73 -4.19 -3.04
CA ALA A 45 12.80 -3.10 -3.32
C ALA A 45 11.59 -3.51 -4.18
N LEU A 46 11.77 -4.45 -5.11
CA LEU A 46 10.71 -4.90 -6.00
C LEU A 46 9.73 -5.83 -5.27
N ASP A 47 10.25 -6.76 -4.48
CA ASP A 47 9.41 -7.69 -3.70
C ASP A 47 8.65 -6.93 -2.61
N ASP A 48 9.32 -5.99 -1.93
CA ASP A 48 8.68 -5.09 -0.98
C ASP A 48 7.56 -4.28 -1.65
N ALA A 49 7.81 -3.69 -2.83
CA ALA A 49 6.79 -2.93 -3.55
C ALA A 49 5.57 -3.78 -3.97
N ARG A 50 5.81 -5.02 -4.42
CA ARG A 50 4.73 -5.97 -4.77
C ARG A 50 3.91 -6.34 -3.54
N TYR A 51 4.58 -6.67 -2.44
CA TYR A 51 3.91 -6.98 -1.18
C TYR A 51 3.05 -5.82 -0.69
N GLN A 52 3.58 -4.59 -0.75
CA GLN A 52 2.85 -3.36 -0.43
C GLN A 52 1.62 -3.18 -1.31
N ALA A 53 1.76 -3.28 -2.63
CA ALA A 53 0.64 -3.16 -3.54
C ALA A 53 -0.46 -4.22 -3.28
N LYS A 54 -0.06 -5.46 -2.96
CA LYS A 54 -0.99 -6.56 -2.67
C LYS A 54 -1.85 -6.25 -1.46
N TYR A 55 -1.26 -5.89 -0.31
CA TYR A 55 -2.06 -5.64 0.89
C TYR A 55 -2.87 -4.35 0.80
N VAL A 56 -2.34 -3.30 0.15
CA VAL A 56 -3.07 -2.04 -0.10
C VAL A 56 -4.35 -2.33 -0.90
N SER A 57 -4.23 -3.14 -1.95
CA SER A 57 -5.37 -3.50 -2.82
C SER A 57 -6.45 -4.26 -2.06
N VAL A 58 -6.06 -5.23 -1.22
CA VAL A 58 -7.03 -6.02 -0.43
C VAL A 58 -7.74 -5.15 0.61
N ILE A 59 -7.03 -4.26 1.31
CA ILE A 59 -7.66 -3.35 2.27
C ILE A 59 -8.65 -2.43 1.55
N TRP A 60 -8.25 -1.86 0.41
CA TRP A 60 -9.10 -0.96 -0.37
C TRP A 60 -10.40 -1.63 -0.81
N GLN A 61 -10.32 -2.86 -1.33
CA GLN A 61 -11.48 -3.65 -1.72
C GLN A 61 -12.42 -3.97 -0.56
N LYS A 62 -11.90 -4.08 0.67
CA LYS A 62 -12.72 -4.28 1.87
C LYS A 62 -13.37 -3.00 2.37
N LEU A 63 -12.73 -1.84 2.16
CA LEU A 63 -13.24 -0.55 2.61
C LEU A 63 -14.35 0.00 1.71
N ILE A 64 -14.29 -0.30 0.41
CA ILE A 64 -15.22 0.25 -0.57
C ILE A 64 -16.19 -0.84 -1.03
N PRO A 65 -17.51 -0.67 -0.83
CA PRO A 65 -18.51 -1.59 -1.35
C PRO A 65 -18.37 -1.75 -2.87
N SER A 66 -18.58 -2.97 -3.37
CA SER A 66 -18.63 -3.20 -4.81
C SER A 66 -19.84 -2.47 -5.40
N GLN A 67 -19.74 -2.03 -6.66
CA GLN A 67 -20.93 -1.55 -7.39
C GLN A 67 -22.01 -2.63 -7.49
N ALA A 68 -21.65 -3.91 -7.38
CA ALA A 68 -22.60 -5.03 -7.36
C ALA A 68 -23.31 -5.22 -6.01
N ASP A 69 -22.90 -4.50 -4.97
CA ASP A 69 -23.50 -4.56 -3.63
C ASP A 69 -24.65 -3.54 -3.44
N PHE A 70 -25.02 -2.82 -4.51
CA PHE A 70 -26.11 -1.82 -4.56
C PHE A 70 -27.27 -2.26 -5.46
#